data_AF-A0A814UKB3-F1
#
_entry.id   AF-A0A814UKB3-F1
#
_cell.length_a   1.000
_cell.length_b   1.000
_cell.length_c   1.000
_cell.angle_alpha   90.00
_cell.angle_beta   90.00
_cell.angle_gamma   90.00
#
_symmetry.space_group_name_H-M   'P 1'
#
loop_
_entity.id
_entity.type
_entity.pdbx_description
1 polymer ?
#
loop_
_entity_poly.entity_id
_entity_poly.type
_entity_poly.pdbx_seq_one_letter_code
_entity_poly.pdbx_strand_id
1 'polypeptide(L)'
;MKENQLKTASELNQIIDEQKFFSGPEYHQMLFSLIKFLLNDQIYYEWLNNGVLPSEMENHTIIIKSIEYTLLLIDPFGQYDQRMEKYYNLQKIHFDDQSKHDVVMSIEQSFLFGSKIYIKNCNKLNSLLYPLAQWKATSHESNSIDDTNLILYCGHHLYCNSLLHFYFHTTCDSLDKISSSLALLTTSINCQYSVETLLNQLRQQIFQRIQPNLYYKKVSIFRLILLCQLRIEAIDSFLKSNAVSDEFDGDRVILTSVALERKYLLGGIVDQANAIFDTIESYHDYYFPYAQHDTLLYSVLQPINFVSPKEDLLFFY
;
A
#
# COMPACT_ATOMS: atom_id res chain seq x y z
N MET A 1 -31.74 -0.09 38.93
CA MET A 1 -31.55 -0.38 37.49
C MET A 1 -31.01 0.79 36.68
N LYS A 2 -31.29 2.07 37.00
CA LYS A 2 -30.72 3.23 36.29
C LYS A 2 -29.27 3.59 36.66
N GLU A 3 -28.77 3.17 37.83
CA GLU A 3 -27.39 3.48 38.27
C GLU A 3 -26.30 2.60 37.63
N ASN A 4 -26.64 1.41 37.11
CA ASN A 4 -25.66 0.53 36.46
C ASN A 4 -25.40 0.88 34.99
N GLN A 5 -26.26 1.68 34.35
CA GLN A 5 -26.06 2.11 32.95
C GLN A 5 -25.16 3.37 32.83
N LEU A 6 -25.08 4.17 33.90
CA LEU A 6 -24.23 5.37 33.95
C LEU A 6 -22.75 5.03 34.16
N LYS A 7 -22.45 3.96 34.91
CA LYS A 7 -21.07 3.50 35.15
C LYS A 7 -20.41 2.95 33.89
N THR A 8 -21.15 2.21 33.07
CA THR A 8 -20.66 1.69 31.78
C THR A 8 -20.35 2.78 30.76
N ALA A 9 -21.09 3.90 30.79
CA ALA A 9 -20.84 5.03 29.88
C ALA A 9 -19.60 5.84 30.29
N SER A 10 -19.34 6.00 31.59
CA SER A 10 -18.12 6.67 32.05
C SER A 10 -16.87 5.82 31.84
N GLU A 11 -16.98 4.50 31.99
CA GLU A 11 -15.89 3.55 31.72
C GLU A 11 -15.56 3.46 30.22
N LEU A 12 -16.57 3.51 29.34
CA LEU A 12 -16.36 3.60 27.89
C LEU A 12 -15.69 4.92 27.48
N ASN A 13 -16.09 6.04 28.07
CA ASN A 13 -15.45 7.33 27.81
C ASN A 13 -14.00 7.37 28.33
N GLN A 14 -13.69 6.71 29.44
CA GLN A 14 -12.31 6.55 29.92
C GLN A 14 -11.45 5.68 28.99
N ILE A 15 -12.01 4.63 28.40
CA ILE A 15 -11.30 3.81 27.39
C ILE A 15 -11.06 4.60 26.10
N ILE A 16 -12.00 5.47 25.71
CA ILE A 16 -11.86 6.38 24.56
C ILE A 16 -10.80 7.46 24.84
N ASP A 17 -10.71 7.96 26.09
CA ASP A 17 -9.69 8.93 26.50
C ASP A 17 -8.29 8.31 26.70
N GLU A 18 -8.21 7.01 27.04
CA GLU A 18 -6.93 6.27 27.17
C GLU A 18 -6.39 5.79 25.81
N GLN A 19 -7.24 5.66 24.79
CA GLN A 19 -6.80 5.56 23.41
C GLN A 19 -6.39 6.95 22.94
N LYS A 20 -5.10 7.26 23.04
CA LYS A 20 -4.53 8.40 22.32
C LYS A 20 -4.76 8.19 20.82
N PHE A 21 -5.88 8.71 20.31
CA PHE A 21 -6.10 8.83 18.89
C PHE A 21 -5.03 9.78 18.37
N PHE A 22 -4.14 9.27 17.54
CA PHE A 22 -3.20 10.11 16.81
C PHE A 22 -4.01 11.15 16.03
N SER A 23 -3.60 12.41 16.10
CA SER A 23 -4.08 13.37 15.12
C SER A 23 -3.68 12.91 13.71
N GLY A 24 -4.46 13.24 12.67
CA GLY A 24 -4.15 12.88 11.28
C GLY A 24 -2.66 13.07 10.87
N PRO A 25 -1.99 14.20 11.19
CA PRO A 25 -0.57 14.36 10.89
C PRO A 25 0.35 13.45 11.71
N GLU A 26 0.06 13.20 13.00
CA GLU A 26 0.83 12.25 13.83
C GLU A 26 0.67 10.81 13.32
N TYR A 27 -0.53 10.45 12.87
CA TYR A 27 -0.81 9.16 12.23
C TYR A 27 0.03 8.99 10.97
N HIS A 28 0.07 10.00 10.08
CA HIS A 28 0.88 9.93 8.86
C HIS A 28 2.39 9.83 9.16
N GLN A 29 2.89 10.55 10.17
CA GLN A 29 4.30 10.44 10.57
C GLN A 29 4.63 9.05 11.11
N MET A 30 3.75 8.48 11.96
CA MET A 30 3.89 7.11 12.43
C MET A 30 3.84 6.13 11.27
N LEU A 31 2.87 6.26 10.37
CA LEU A 31 2.67 5.41 9.21
C LEU A 31 3.91 5.42 8.30
N PHE A 32 4.43 6.60 7.95
CA PHE A 32 5.65 6.71 7.16
C PHE A 32 6.86 6.08 7.84
N SER A 33 7.00 6.24 9.15
CA SER A 33 8.07 5.61 9.92
C SER A 33 7.94 4.09 9.91
N LEU A 34 6.72 3.56 10.04
CA LEU A 34 6.43 2.13 9.95
C LEU A 34 6.68 1.57 8.54
N ILE A 35 6.25 2.27 7.50
CA ILE A 35 6.49 1.88 6.10
C ILE A 35 8.00 1.84 5.84
N LYS A 36 8.73 2.87 6.27
CA LYS A 36 10.20 2.95 6.16
C LYS A 36 10.90 1.84 6.96
N PHE A 37 10.34 1.42 8.08
CA PHE A 37 10.87 0.31 8.86
C PHE A 37 10.59 -1.05 8.23
N LEU A 38 9.37 -1.25 7.69
CA LEU A 38 8.94 -2.51 7.12
C LEU A 38 9.51 -2.73 5.72
N LEU A 39 9.58 -1.68 4.90
CA LEU A 39 10.10 -1.72 3.54
C LEU A 39 11.49 -1.10 3.46
N ASN A 40 12.21 -1.39 2.39
CA ASN A 40 13.46 -0.69 2.13
C ASN A 40 13.19 0.78 1.79
N ASP A 41 14.07 1.67 2.25
CA ASP A 41 14.07 3.11 1.95
C ASP A 41 13.83 3.39 0.46
N GLN A 42 14.46 2.62 -0.42
CA GLN A 42 14.28 2.73 -1.88
C GLN A 42 12.82 2.63 -2.34
N ILE A 43 12.05 1.66 -1.84
CA ILE A 43 10.64 1.44 -2.23
C ILE A 43 9.78 2.59 -1.70
N TYR A 44 9.99 2.96 -0.43
CA TYR A 44 9.30 4.09 0.20
C TYR A 44 9.47 5.38 -0.60
N TYR A 45 10.71 5.67 -1.00
CA TYR A 45 11.01 6.86 -1.75
C TYR A 45 10.55 6.81 -3.21
N GLU A 46 10.55 5.63 -3.84
CA GLU A 46 9.95 5.44 -5.16
C GLU A 46 8.45 5.77 -5.14
N TRP A 47 7.74 5.32 -4.11
CA TRP A 47 6.32 5.63 -3.95
C TRP A 47 6.07 7.12 -3.73
N LEU A 48 6.90 7.79 -2.91
CA LEU A 48 6.80 9.24 -2.73
C LEU A 48 7.06 9.99 -4.04
N ASN A 49 8.05 9.56 -4.84
CA ASN A 49 8.33 10.13 -6.16
C ASN A 49 7.16 9.99 -7.14
N ASN A 50 6.43 8.89 -7.05
CA ASN A 50 5.26 8.61 -7.88
C ASN A 50 3.99 9.29 -7.35
N GLY A 51 4.07 10.02 -6.23
CA GLY A 51 2.93 10.71 -5.63
C GLY A 51 1.89 9.76 -5.04
N VAL A 52 2.30 8.58 -4.61
CA VAL A 52 1.43 7.62 -3.93
C VAL A 52 1.06 8.19 -2.55
N LEU A 53 -0.22 8.13 -2.20
CA LEU A 53 -0.73 8.72 -0.95
C LEU A 53 -0.40 7.84 0.27
N PRO A 54 -0.39 8.39 1.49
CA PRO A 54 -0.11 7.62 2.70
C PRO A 54 -0.98 6.36 2.84
N SER A 55 -2.30 6.48 2.67
CA SER A 55 -3.23 5.34 2.71
C SER A 55 -2.97 4.29 1.64
N GLU A 56 -2.52 4.72 0.46
CA GLU A 56 -2.17 3.83 -0.64
C GLU A 56 -0.86 3.09 -0.34
N MET A 57 0.11 3.79 0.27
CA MET A 57 1.34 3.16 0.74
C MET A 57 1.07 2.16 1.86
N GLU A 58 0.12 2.44 2.76
CA GLU A 58 -0.33 1.48 3.78
C GLU A 58 -0.84 0.20 3.13
N ASN A 59 -1.82 0.33 2.22
CA ASN A 59 -2.39 -0.80 1.48
C ASN A 59 -1.31 -1.57 0.70
N HIS A 60 -0.40 -0.89 -0.01
CA HIS A 60 0.69 -1.55 -0.72
C HIS A 60 1.70 -2.22 0.22
N THR A 61 1.97 -1.65 1.39
CA THR A 61 2.86 -2.26 2.39
C THR A 61 2.25 -3.56 2.90
N ILE A 62 0.95 -3.56 3.21
CA ILE A 62 0.21 -4.76 3.57
C ILE A 62 0.31 -5.78 2.42
N ILE A 63 0.07 -5.38 1.17
CA ILE A 63 0.17 -6.27 0.00
C ILE A 63 1.55 -6.93 -0.12
N ILE A 64 2.62 -6.17 0.07
CA ILE A 64 4.01 -6.68 -0.01
C ILE A 64 4.32 -7.62 1.15
N LYS A 65 3.85 -7.32 2.36
CA LYS A 65 4.20 -8.07 3.57
C LYS A 65 3.31 -9.28 3.83
N SER A 66 2.10 -9.29 3.29
CA SER A 66 1.12 -10.36 3.54
C SER A 66 1.36 -11.61 2.68
N ILE A 67 2.61 -12.04 2.50
CA ILE A 67 2.95 -13.17 1.61
C ILE A 67 2.32 -14.48 2.10
N GLU A 68 2.06 -14.57 3.41
CA GLU A 68 1.54 -15.72 4.13
C GLU A 68 0.02 -15.91 3.99
N TYR A 69 -0.74 -14.87 3.67
CA TYR A 69 -2.20 -14.93 3.60
C TYR A 69 -2.71 -14.64 2.19
N THR A 70 -3.87 -15.18 1.85
CA THR A 70 -4.55 -14.78 0.61
C THR A 70 -5.21 -13.42 0.84
N LEU A 71 -4.91 -12.45 -0.02
CA LEU A 71 -5.44 -11.09 0.10
C LEU A 71 -6.72 -10.93 -0.71
N LEU A 72 -7.70 -10.22 -0.16
CA LEU A 72 -8.89 -9.77 -0.87
C LEU A 72 -8.88 -8.25 -0.99
N LEU A 73 -8.70 -7.73 -2.20
CA LEU A 73 -8.78 -6.31 -2.51
C LEU A 73 -10.23 -5.91 -2.81
N ILE A 74 -10.76 -4.98 -2.03
CA ILE A 74 -12.09 -4.40 -2.23
C ILE A 74 -11.90 -3.05 -2.91
N ASP A 75 -12.04 -3.02 -4.23
CA ASP A 75 -11.79 -1.86 -5.09
C ASP A 75 -13.03 -1.56 -5.95
N PRO A 76 -14.03 -0.85 -5.40
CA PRO A 76 -15.28 -0.59 -6.11
C PRO A 76 -15.10 0.27 -7.37
N PHE A 77 -14.04 1.08 -7.42
CA PHE A 77 -13.78 1.99 -8.53
C PHE A 77 -12.77 1.42 -9.55
N GLY A 78 -12.21 0.24 -9.32
CA GLY A 78 -11.27 -0.44 -10.23
C GLY A 78 -9.93 0.28 -10.43
N GLN A 79 -9.58 1.24 -9.56
CA GLN A 79 -8.37 2.05 -9.72
C GLN A 79 -7.11 1.32 -9.22
N TYR A 80 -7.25 0.46 -8.22
CA TYR A 80 -6.16 -0.38 -7.72
C TYR A 80 -5.82 -1.52 -8.68
N ASP A 81 -6.77 -2.05 -9.44
CA ASP A 81 -6.50 -3.06 -10.48
C ASP A 81 -5.43 -2.59 -11.48
N GLN A 82 -5.55 -1.35 -11.98
CA GLN A 82 -4.57 -0.76 -12.90
C GLN A 82 -3.19 -0.56 -12.27
N ARG A 83 -3.14 -0.30 -10.96
CA ARG A 83 -1.89 -0.07 -10.23
C ARG A 83 -1.21 -1.38 -9.86
N MET A 84 -1.98 -2.40 -9.49
CA MET A 84 -1.49 -3.74 -9.19
C MET A 84 -0.74 -4.35 -10.39
N GLU A 85 -1.25 -4.11 -11.60
CA GLU A 85 -0.58 -4.51 -12.84
C GLU A 85 0.79 -3.84 -13.02
N LYS A 86 0.88 -2.53 -12.77
CA LYS A 86 2.12 -1.77 -12.95
C LYS A 86 3.22 -2.18 -11.98
N TYR A 87 2.87 -2.51 -10.74
CA TYR A 87 3.86 -2.70 -9.67
C TYR A 87 4.25 -4.15 -9.41
N TYR A 88 3.38 -5.13 -9.69
CA TYR A 88 3.57 -6.49 -9.17
C TYR A 88 3.74 -7.60 -10.22
N ASN A 89 3.75 -7.27 -11.52
CA ASN A 89 3.90 -8.23 -12.62
C ASN A 89 3.05 -9.50 -12.41
N LEU A 90 1.73 -9.30 -12.40
CA LEU A 90 0.75 -10.32 -12.02
C LEU A 90 0.16 -11.05 -13.24
N GLN A 91 -0.03 -12.36 -13.12
CA GLN A 91 -0.84 -13.12 -14.06
C GLN A 91 -2.32 -12.91 -13.76
N LYS A 92 -3.04 -12.23 -14.66
CA LYS A 92 -4.45 -11.93 -14.49
C LYS A 92 -5.32 -13.10 -14.92
N ILE A 93 -6.27 -13.45 -14.06
CA ILE A 93 -7.30 -14.44 -14.33
C ILE A 93 -8.65 -13.77 -14.11
N HIS A 94 -9.41 -13.61 -15.19
CA HIS A 94 -10.78 -13.15 -15.13
C HIS A 94 -11.67 -14.35 -14.84
N PHE A 95 -12.27 -14.36 -13.65
CA PHE A 95 -13.17 -15.43 -13.23
C PHE A 95 -14.59 -15.15 -13.76
N ASP A 96 -14.73 -15.13 -15.09
CA ASP A 96 -16.05 -15.11 -15.73
C ASP A 96 -16.49 -16.55 -16.02
N ASP A 97 -17.78 -16.84 -15.83
CA ASP A 97 -18.35 -18.20 -15.81
C ASP A 97 -18.16 -19.03 -17.09
N GLN A 98 -17.63 -18.44 -18.17
CA GLN A 98 -17.62 -19.03 -19.52
C GLN A 98 -16.33 -19.80 -19.90
N SER A 99 -15.21 -19.69 -19.16
CA SER A 99 -13.93 -20.34 -19.53
C SER A 99 -13.25 -21.08 -18.37
N LYS A 100 -14.01 -21.90 -17.64
CA LYS A 100 -13.52 -22.64 -16.44
C LYS A 100 -12.30 -23.53 -16.72
N HIS A 101 -12.16 -24.09 -17.92
CA HIS A 101 -11.02 -24.97 -18.25
C HIS A 101 -9.70 -24.19 -18.40
N ASP A 102 -9.71 -23.05 -19.09
CA ASP A 102 -8.49 -22.24 -19.29
C ASP A 102 -8.02 -21.62 -17.96
N VAL A 103 -8.98 -21.27 -17.10
CA VAL A 103 -8.73 -20.79 -15.73
C VAL A 103 -8.03 -21.86 -14.90
N VAL A 104 -8.54 -23.10 -14.90
CA VAL A 104 -7.93 -24.22 -14.15
C VAL A 104 -6.50 -24.49 -14.64
N MET A 105 -6.30 -24.60 -15.96
CA MET A 105 -4.97 -24.82 -16.53
C MET A 105 -3.99 -23.70 -16.18
N SER A 106 -4.44 -22.46 -16.21
CA SER A 106 -3.60 -21.30 -15.85
C SER A 106 -3.19 -21.34 -14.37
N ILE A 107 -4.11 -21.73 -13.49
CA ILE A 107 -3.84 -21.88 -12.05
C ILE A 107 -2.86 -23.05 -11.83
N GLU A 108 -3.07 -24.19 -12.48
CA GLU A 108 -2.18 -25.35 -12.38
C GLU A 108 -0.75 -25.05 -12.86
N GLN A 109 -0.61 -24.35 -13.98
CA GLN A 109 0.70 -23.89 -14.44
C GLN A 109 1.35 -22.94 -13.42
N SER A 110 0.55 -22.05 -12.82
CA SER A 110 1.03 -21.12 -11.81
C SER A 110 1.54 -21.82 -10.55
N PHE A 111 0.91 -22.94 -10.15
CA PHE A 111 1.40 -23.78 -9.05
C PHE A 111 2.82 -24.31 -9.31
N LEU A 112 3.09 -24.77 -10.53
CA LEU A 112 4.39 -25.29 -10.94
C LEU A 112 5.45 -24.19 -11.04
N PHE A 113 5.12 -23.07 -11.69
CA PHE A 113 6.08 -21.97 -11.94
C PHE A 113 6.25 -21.01 -10.76
N GLY A 114 5.33 -20.99 -9.80
CA GLY A 114 5.35 -20.04 -8.69
C GLY A 114 5.04 -18.61 -9.11
N SER A 115 4.09 -18.43 -10.04
CA SER A 115 3.68 -17.09 -10.48
C SER A 115 2.76 -16.42 -9.46
N LYS A 116 2.67 -15.09 -9.51
CA LYS A 116 1.72 -14.32 -8.71
C LYS A 116 0.42 -14.18 -9.49
N ILE A 117 -0.68 -14.66 -8.94
CA ILE A 117 -1.98 -14.70 -9.61
C ILE A 117 -2.90 -13.62 -9.05
N TYR A 118 -3.52 -12.88 -9.96
CA TYR A 118 -4.54 -11.89 -9.66
C TYR A 118 -5.90 -12.32 -10.22
N ILE A 119 -6.82 -12.71 -9.34
CA ILE A 119 -8.14 -13.21 -9.71
C ILE A 119 -9.19 -12.12 -9.52
N LYS A 120 -9.88 -11.76 -10.61
CA LYS A 120 -10.91 -10.72 -10.62
C LYS A 120 -12.31 -11.27 -10.38
N ASN A 121 -13.19 -10.40 -9.88
CA ASN A 121 -14.61 -10.64 -9.65
C ASN A 121 -14.90 -11.73 -8.60
N CYS A 122 -14.05 -11.82 -7.57
CA CYS A 122 -14.19 -12.78 -6.47
C CYS A 122 -15.18 -12.28 -5.41
N ASN A 123 -16.49 -12.39 -5.68
CA ASN A 123 -17.52 -12.03 -4.68
C ASN A 123 -17.85 -13.20 -3.74
N LYS A 124 -17.72 -14.44 -4.23
CA LYS A 124 -18.00 -15.67 -3.49
C LYS A 124 -16.91 -16.69 -3.75
N LEU A 125 -16.58 -17.48 -2.72
CA LEU A 125 -15.71 -18.65 -2.90
C LEU A 125 -16.47 -19.76 -3.61
N ASN A 126 -16.06 -20.06 -4.84
CA ASN A 126 -16.47 -21.25 -5.56
C ASN A 126 -15.59 -22.45 -5.15
N SER A 127 -16.01 -23.67 -5.50
CA SER A 127 -15.24 -24.90 -5.25
C SER A 127 -13.82 -24.86 -5.81
N LEU A 128 -13.59 -24.09 -6.87
CA LEU A 128 -12.27 -23.86 -7.47
C LEU A 128 -11.39 -22.90 -6.67
N LEU A 129 -11.95 -21.95 -5.92
CA LEU A 129 -11.16 -20.94 -5.18
C LEU A 129 -10.94 -21.34 -3.72
N TYR A 130 -11.85 -22.13 -3.16
CA TYR A 130 -11.79 -22.59 -1.77
C TYR A 130 -10.46 -23.26 -1.39
N PRO A 131 -9.96 -24.28 -2.13
CA PRO A 131 -8.68 -24.90 -1.80
C PRO A 131 -7.49 -23.94 -1.93
N LEU A 132 -7.57 -22.93 -2.80
CA LEU A 132 -6.52 -21.90 -2.95
C LEU A 132 -6.44 -21.01 -1.72
N ALA A 133 -7.59 -20.55 -1.22
CA ALA A 133 -7.69 -19.70 -0.04
C ALA A 133 -7.29 -20.46 1.24
N GLN A 134 -7.71 -21.73 1.34
CA GLN A 134 -7.45 -22.56 2.51
C GLN A 134 -5.99 -22.98 2.62
N TRP A 135 -5.33 -23.31 1.50
CA TRP A 135 -3.97 -23.86 1.52
C TRP A 135 -3.01 -23.04 2.37
N LYS A 136 -2.96 -21.72 2.15
CA LYS A 136 -2.06 -20.86 2.90
C LYS A 136 -2.44 -20.75 4.38
N ALA A 137 -3.74 -20.68 4.66
CA ALA A 137 -4.24 -20.64 6.04
C ALA A 137 -3.88 -21.91 6.84
N THR A 138 -3.87 -23.10 6.20
CA THR A 138 -3.61 -24.38 6.87
C THR A 138 -2.15 -24.86 6.78
N SER A 139 -1.35 -24.30 5.88
CA SER A 139 0.05 -24.70 5.67
C SER A 139 0.94 -24.52 6.92
N HIS A 140 0.51 -23.72 7.89
CA HIS A 140 1.24 -23.47 9.13
C HIS A 140 0.95 -24.48 10.26
N GLU A 141 -0.09 -25.31 10.14
CA GLU A 141 -0.51 -26.22 11.24
C GLU A 141 0.13 -27.61 11.16
N SER A 142 0.68 -28.02 10.00
CA SER A 142 1.20 -29.38 9.80
C SER A 142 2.74 -29.44 9.77
N ASN A 143 3.33 -29.88 10.88
CA ASN A 143 4.78 -30.10 11.07
C ASN A 143 5.36 -31.32 10.31
N SER A 144 4.71 -31.82 9.27
CA SER A 144 5.19 -32.97 8.49
C SER A 144 5.95 -32.49 7.25
N ILE A 145 7.28 -32.51 7.38
CA ILE A 145 8.30 -31.93 6.48
C ILE A 145 8.17 -32.35 4.99
N ASP A 146 7.47 -33.43 4.67
CA ASP A 146 7.39 -33.97 3.30
C ASP A 146 6.08 -33.65 2.54
N ASP A 147 5.00 -33.23 3.23
CA ASP A 147 3.66 -33.00 2.62
C ASP A 147 3.21 -31.53 2.62
N THR A 148 3.98 -30.60 3.22
CA THR A 148 3.57 -29.20 3.43
C THR A 148 3.29 -28.40 2.15
N ASN A 149 3.82 -28.86 1.01
CA ASN A 149 3.69 -28.16 -0.27
C ASN A 149 2.72 -28.84 -1.25
N LEU A 150 1.97 -29.86 -0.84
CA LEU A 150 0.99 -30.52 -1.72
C LEU A 150 -0.43 -30.02 -1.44
N ILE A 151 -1.14 -29.58 -2.48
CA ILE A 151 -2.57 -29.23 -2.41
C ILE A 151 -3.38 -30.19 -3.27
N LEU A 152 -4.54 -30.61 -2.77
CA LEU A 152 -5.56 -31.22 -3.60
C LEU A 152 -6.36 -30.14 -4.34
N TYR A 153 -6.11 -29.96 -5.62
CA TYR A 153 -6.80 -29.01 -6.48
C TYR A 153 -7.49 -29.74 -7.63
N CYS A 154 -8.80 -29.55 -7.79
CA CYS A 154 -9.60 -30.21 -8.85
C CYS A 154 -9.45 -31.75 -8.95
N GLY A 155 -9.10 -32.42 -7.85
CA GLY A 155 -8.85 -33.87 -7.83
C GLY A 155 -7.41 -34.30 -8.14
N HIS A 156 -6.50 -33.34 -8.35
CA HIS A 156 -5.07 -33.56 -8.56
C HIS A 156 -4.26 -33.06 -7.37
N HIS A 157 -3.21 -33.79 -7.00
CA HIS A 157 -2.22 -33.31 -6.04
C HIS A 157 -1.19 -32.47 -6.77
N LEU A 158 -1.14 -31.17 -6.46
CA LEU A 158 -0.22 -30.22 -7.06
C LEU A 158 0.87 -29.85 -6.06
N TYR A 159 2.11 -29.83 -6.55
CA TYR A 159 3.23 -29.26 -5.81
C TYR A 159 3.18 -27.74 -5.89
N CYS A 160 3.28 -27.10 -4.73
CA CYS A 160 3.16 -25.67 -4.59
C CYS A 160 4.53 -25.05 -4.42
N ASN A 161 4.91 -24.26 -5.41
CA ASN A 161 6.10 -23.43 -5.32
C ASN A 161 5.93 -22.37 -4.21
N SER A 162 6.98 -22.14 -3.42
CA SER A 162 6.96 -21.17 -2.31
C SER A 162 6.76 -19.72 -2.76
N LEU A 163 7.05 -19.43 -4.04
CA LEU A 163 6.87 -18.10 -4.63
C LEU A 163 5.42 -17.80 -5.06
N LEU A 164 4.56 -18.82 -5.06
CA LEU A 164 3.16 -18.69 -5.44
C LEU A 164 2.41 -17.77 -4.48
N HIS A 165 1.67 -16.81 -5.03
CA HIS A 165 0.85 -15.91 -4.24
C HIS A 165 -0.45 -15.55 -4.97
N PHE A 166 -1.55 -15.49 -4.21
CA PHE A 166 -2.88 -15.25 -4.72
C PHE A 166 -3.42 -13.91 -4.21
N TYR A 167 -3.88 -13.09 -5.15
CA TYR A 167 -4.59 -11.85 -4.90
C TYR A 167 -6.00 -11.98 -5.45
N PHE A 168 -7.00 -11.87 -4.59
CA PHE A 168 -8.40 -11.81 -5.00
C PHE A 168 -8.84 -10.35 -5.08
N HIS A 169 -9.71 -10.06 -6.04
CA HIS A 169 -10.22 -8.72 -6.27
C HIS A 169 -11.74 -8.73 -6.44
N THR A 170 -12.40 -7.78 -5.80
CA THR A 170 -13.84 -7.53 -5.95
C THR A 170 -14.10 -6.05 -6.16
N THR A 171 -15.05 -5.76 -7.06
CA THR A 171 -15.59 -4.41 -7.27
C THR A 171 -16.87 -4.18 -6.46
N CYS A 172 -17.19 -5.04 -5.49
CA CYS A 172 -18.37 -4.85 -4.65
C CYS A 172 -18.12 -3.75 -3.60
N ASP A 173 -18.96 -2.72 -3.62
CA ASP A 173 -18.89 -1.59 -2.69
C ASP A 173 -19.24 -1.95 -1.24
N SER A 174 -19.94 -3.06 -1.02
CA SER A 174 -20.48 -3.46 0.29
C SER A 174 -19.89 -4.78 0.77
N LEU A 175 -19.33 -4.78 2.00
CA LEU A 175 -18.87 -5.97 2.71
C LEU A 175 -19.97 -7.04 2.83
N ASP A 176 -21.24 -6.65 2.88
CA ASP A 176 -22.39 -7.58 2.98
C ASP A 176 -22.57 -8.48 1.75
N LYS A 177 -22.01 -8.11 0.60
CA LYS A 177 -22.04 -8.93 -0.62
C LYS A 177 -20.94 -9.99 -0.63
N ILE A 178 -19.95 -9.86 0.25
CA ILE A 178 -18.83 -10.79 0.38
C ILE A 178 -19.28 -11.98 1.22
N SER A 179 -19.10 -13.19 0.70
CA SER A 179 -19.42 -14.40 1.46
C SER A 179 -18.58 -14.46 2.74
N SER A 180 -19.20 -14.82 3.87
CA SER A 180 -18.50 -14.98 5.16
C SER A 180 -17.33 -15.99 5.11
N SER A 181 -17.43 -17.02 4.27
CA SER A 181 -16.34 -17.97 4.02
C SER A 181 -15.11 -17.32 3.38
N LEU A 182 -15.33 -16.37 2.46
CA LEU A 182 -14.26 -15.62 1.83
C LEU A 182 -13.59 -14.68 2.84
N ALA A 183 -14.38 -13.96 3.63
CA ALA A 183 -13.87 -13.05 4.65
C ALA A 183 -13.07 -13.76 5.75
N LEU A 184 -13.40 -15.03 6.07
CA LEU A 184 -12.68 -15.80 7.07
C LEU A 184 -11.34 -16.36 6.58
N LEU A 185 -11.24 -16.71 5.29
CA LEU A 185 -10.04 -17.31 4.71
C LEU A 185 -9.08 -16.29 4.09
N THR A 186 -9.47 -15.02 4.00
CA THR A 186 -8.68 -13.98 3.33
C THR A 186 -8.51 -12.76 4.21
N THR A 187 -7.40 -12.05 4.05
CA THR A 187 -7.20 -10.74 4.66
C THR A 187 -7.74 -9.67 3.72
N SER A 188 -8.81 -9.00 4.11
CA SER A 188 -9.44 -7.96 3.31
C SER A 188 -8.67 -6.64 3.41
N ILE A 189 -8.36 -6.04 2.27
CA ILE A 189 -7.79 -4.70 2.16
C ILE A 189 -8.84 -3.80 1.50
N ASN A 190 -9.24 -2.76 2.21
CA ASN A 190 -10.16 -1.78 1.66
C ASN A 190 -9.40 -0.77 0.80
N CYS A 191 -9.65 -0.81 -0.51
CA CYS A 191 -9.05 0.10 -1.47
C CYS A 191 -9.94 1.33 -1.77
N GLN A 192 -11.01 1.53 -0.99
CA GLN A 192 -11.87 2.70 -1.09
C GLN A 192 -11.15 3.98 -0.66
N TYR A 193 -11.54 5.09 -1.27
CA TYR A 193 -11.11 6.41 -0.86
C TYR A 193 -11.83 6.84 0.42
N SER A 194 -11.06 7.12 1.47
CA SER A 194 -11.56 7.92 2.58
C SER A 194 -11.68 9.38 2.18
N VAL A 195 -12.50 10.13 2.91
CA VAL A 195 -12.65 11.58 2.75
C VAL A 195 -11.29 12.29 2.75
N GLU A 196 -10.37 11.88 3.63
CA GLU A 196 -9.02 12.46 3.73
C GLU A 196 -8.17 12.18 2.49
N THR A 197 -8.29 10.96 1.95
CA THR A 197 -7.53 10.57 0.75
C THR A 197 -8.03 11.31 -0.48
N LEU A 198 -9.35 11.44 -0.63
CA LEU A 198 -9.96 12.22 -1.69
C LEU A 198 -9.56 13.69 -1.61
N LEU A 199 -9.58 14.27 -0.40
CA LEU A 199 -9.13 15.64 -0.18
C LEU A 199 -7.70 15.84 -0.64
N ASN A 200 -6.78 14.93 -0.25
CA ASN A 200 -5.38 15.02 -0.65
C ASN A 200 -5.19 14.88 -2.17
N GLN A 201 -5.94 13.97 -2.82
CA GLN A 201 -5.92 13.82 -4.27
C GLN A 201 -6.41 15.07 -4.98
N LEU A 202 -7.58 15.59 -4.60
CA LEU A 202 -8.17 16.78 -5.20
C LEU A 202 -7.25 17.98 -5.00
N ARG A 203 -6.68 18.16 -3.81
CA ARG A 203 -5.71 19.21 -3.53
C ARG A 203 -4.50 19.13 -4.47
N GLN A 204 -3.93 17.94 -4.63
CA GLN A 204 -2.79 17.73 -5.54
C GLN A 204 -3.17 17.98 -7.01
N GLN A 205 -4.34 17.52 -7.45
CA GLN A 205 -4.82 17.75 -8.82
C GLN A 205 -5.12 19.22 -9.10
N ILE A 206 -5.74 19.93 -8.16
CA ILE A 206 -5.98 21.37 -8.23
C ILE A 206 -4.65 22.10 -8.35
N PHE A 207 -3.67 21.77 -7.49
CA PHE A 207 -2.34 22.38 -7.53
C PHE A 207 -1.62 22.11 -8.85
N GLN A 208 -1.67 20.88 -9.36
CA GLN A 208 -1.10 20.51 -10.65
C GLN A 208 -1.73 21.27 -11.81
N ARG A 209 -3.06 21.48 -11.78
CA ARG A 209 -3.80 22.17 -12.85
C ARG A 209 -3.59 23.69 -12.81
N ILE A 210 -3.61 24.31 -11.62
CA ILE A 210 -3.51 25.77 -11.47
C ILE A 210 -2.06 26.24 -11.57
N GLN A 211 -1.11 25.52 -10.94
CA GLN A 211 0.31 25.90 -10.90
C GLN A 211 1.22 24.74 -11.35
N PRO A 212 1.14 24.31 -12.62
CA PRO A 212 1.90 23.16 -13.12
C PRO A 212 3.42 23.34 -12.98
N ASN A 213 3.93 24.57 -13.13
CA ASN A 213 5.36 24.86 -13.00
C ASN A 213 5.88 24.58 -11.60
N LEU A 214 5.11 24.97 -10.57
CA LEU A 214 5.47 24.71 -9.17
C LEU A 214 5.30 23.24 -8.83
N TYR A 215 4.31 22.56 -9.40
CA TYR A 215 4.16 21.11 -9.27
C TYR A 215 5.37 20.34 -9.84
N TYR A 216 5.78 20.60 -11.08
CA TYR A 216 6.96 19.95 -11.66
C TYR A 216 8.25 20.29 -10.91
N LYS A 217 8.35 21.52 -10.40
CA LYS A 217 9.46 21.93 -9.52
C LYS A 217 9.44 21.16 -8.20
N LYS A 218 8.28 20.97 -7.57
CA LYS A 218 8.07 20.15 -6.36
C LYS A 218 8.58 18.72 -6.61
N VAL A 219 8.11 18.08 -7.69
CA VAL A 219 8.51 16.71 -8.06
C VAL A 219 10.03 16.63 -8.31
N SER A 220 10.62 17.62 -8.99
CA SER A 220 12.05 17.64 -9.28
C SER A 220 12.92 17.82 -8.03
N ILE A 221 12.51 18.72 -7.13
CA ILE A 221 13.17 18.94 -5.83
C ILE A 221 13.08 17.68 -4.99
N PHE A 222 11.91 17.05 -4.93
CA PHE A 222 11.70 15.83 -4.19
C PHE A 222 12.61 14.69 -4.69
N ARG A 223 12.74 14.52 -6.01
CA ARG A 223 13.69 13.57 -6.62
C ARG A 223 15.14 13.89 -6.28
N LEU A 224 15.51 15.17 -6.22
CA LEU A 224 16.86 15.60 -5.87
C LEU A 224 17.17 15.28 -4.40
N ILE A 225 16.24 15.56 -3.48
CA ILE A 225 16.35 15.21 -2.06
C ILE A 225 16.58 13.70 -1.92
N LEU A 226 15.80 12.89 -2.64
CA LEU A 226 15.96 11.45 -2.64
C LEU A 226 17.35 11.01 -3.11
N LEU A 227 17.79 11.49 -4.28
CA LEU A 227 19.09 11.11 -4.84
C LEU A 227 20.23 11.48 -3.88
N CYS A 228 20.12 12.61 -3.21
CA CYS A 228 21.07 13.02 -2.17
C CYS A 228 21.03 12.07 -0.96
N GLN A 229 19.85 11.70 -0.47
CA GLN A 229 19.69 10.77 0.67
C GLN A 229 20.29 9.38 0.37
N LEU A 230 19.97 8.79 -0.79
CA LEU A 230 20.56 7.51 -1.22
C LEU A 230 22.08 7.58 -1.36
N ARG A 231 22.62 8.71 -1.83
CA ARG A 231 24.08 8.91 -1.90
C ARG A 231 24.71 9.06 -0.53
N ILE A 232 24.04 9.73 0.41
CA ILE A 232 24.50 9.85 1.80
C ILE A 232 24.55 8.47 2.45
N GLU A 233 23.53 7.63 2.25
CA GLU A 233 23.51 6.23 2.73
C GLU A 233 24.63 5.38 2.12
N ALA A 234 24.90 5.56 0.83
CA ALA A 234 26.01 4.89 0.15
C ALA A 234 27.38 5.34 0.72
N ILE A 235 27.53 6.63 1.03
CA ILE A 235 28.74 7.14 1.69
C ILE A 235 28.84 6.59 3.12
N ASP A 236 27.73 6.49 3.85
CA ASP A 236 27.71 5.96 5.21
C ASP A 236 28.05 4.47 5.27
N SER A 237 27.57 3.68 4.30
CA SER A 237 27.97 2.27 4.18
C SER A 237 29.45 2.12 3.84
N PHE A 238 30.00 2.97 2.96
CA PHE A 238 31.44 3.02 2.65
C PHE A 238 32.30 3.42 3.87
N LEU A 239 31.86 4.43 4.63
CA LEU A 239 32.55 4.86 5.84
C LEU A 239 32.54 3.75 6.90
N LYS A 240 31.41 3.05 7.08
CA LYS A 240 31.29 1.90 7.99
C LYS A 240 32.20 0.75 7.57
N SER A 241 32.24 0.38 6.29
CA SER A 241 33.09 -0.72 5.83
C SER A 241 34.58 -0.44 6.02
N ASN A 242 34.99 0.82 5.83
CA ASN A 242 36.39 1.23 6.02
C ASN A 242 36.79 1.40 7.50
N ALA A 243 35.83 1.62 8.40
CA ALA A 243 36.10 1.73 9.83
C ALA A 243 36.33 0.37 10.52
N VAL A 244 35.87 -0.73 9.91
CA VAL A 244 35.96 -2.09 10.48
C VAL A 244 37.31 -2.76 10.16
N SER A 245 38.07 -2.26 9.19
CA SER A 245 39.37 -2.82 8.81
C SER A 245 40.53 -2.22 9.63
N ASP A 246 41.24 -3.05 10.40
CA ASP A 246 42.37 -2.67 11.28
C ASP A 246 43.65 -2.22 10.56
N GLU A 247 43.67 -2.25 9.23
CA GLU A 247 44.82 -1.80 8.44
C GLU A 247 44.77 -0.28 8.20
N PHE A 248 45.61 0.45 8.94
CA PHE A 248 45.85 1.89 8.75
C PHE A 248 46.70 2.13 7.49
N ASP A 249 46.03 2.37 6.38
CA ASP A 249 46.65 2.85 5.14
C ASP A 249 46.40 4.36 4.97
N GLY A 250 47.44 5.11 4.58
CA GLY A 250 47.37 6.58 4.44
C GLY A 250 46.33 7.00 3.40
N ASP A 251 46.15 6.20 2.35
CA ASP A 251 45.16 6.41 1.31
C ASP A 251 43.73 6.28 1.84
N ARG A 252 43.48 5.46 2.87
CA ARG A 252 42.16 5.34 3.50
C ARG A 252 41.77 6.59 4.29
N VAL A 253 42.73 7.26 4.93
CA VAL A 253 42.49 8.52 5.66
C VAL A 253 42.08 9.63 4.68
N ILE A 254 42.72 9.67 3.50
CA ILE A 254 42.36 10.61 2.45
C ILE A 254 40.97 10.29 1.89
N LEU A 255 40.68 9.03 1.59
CA LEU A 255 39.37 8.62 1.07
C LEU A 255 38.22 8.87 2.05
N THR A 256 38.44 8.64 3.35
CA THR A 256 37.44 8.91 4.41
C THR A 256 37.19 10.40 4.60
N SER A 257 38.23 11.24 4.57
CA SER A 257 38.06 12.70 4.64
C SER A 257 37.30 13.27 3.43
N VAL A 258 37.62 12.81 2.22
CA VAL A 258 36.87 13.17 0.98
C VAL A 258 35.42 12.70 1.04
N ALA A 259 35.17 11.50 1.55
CA ALA A 259 33.83 10.96 1.72
C ALA A 259 33.00 11.79 2.73
N LEU A 260 33.60 12.21 3.85
CA LEU A 260 32.96 13.09 4.83
C LEU A 260 32.64 14.46 4.24
N GLU A 261 33.58 15.08 3.52
CA GLU A 261 33.34 16.37 2.85
C GLU A 261 32.16 16.29 1.87
N ARG A 262 32.12 15.24 1.05
CA ARG A 262 30.98 14.98 0.14
C ARG A 262 29.66 14.80 0.90
N LYS A 263 29.69 14.11 2.06
CA LYS A 263 28.48 13.95 2.89
C LYS A 263 27.97 15.31 3.39
N TYR A 264 28.84 16.19 3.87
CA TYR A 264 28.44 17.53 4.32
C TYR A 264 27.90 18.40 3.18
N LEU A 265 28.55 18.35 2.00
CA LEU A 265 28.07 19.07 0.82
C LEU A 265 26.68 18.61 0.39
N LEU A 266 26.45 17.28 0.36
CA LEU A 266 25.14 16.73 0.04
C LEU A 266 24.09 17.08 1.10
N GLY A 267 24.47 17.08 2.38
CA GLY A 267 23.60 17.53 3.47
C GLY A 267 23.14 18.97 3.29
N GLY A 268 24.07 19.89 2.99
CA GLY A 268 23.72 21.29 2.74
C GLY A 268 22.81 21.49 1.52
N ILE A 269 22.96 20.67 0.47
CA ILE A 269 22.04 20.67 -0.68
C ILE A 269 20.65 20.19 -0.27
N VAL A 270 20.55 19.15 0.57
CA VAL A 270 19.28 18.65 1.10
C VAL A 270 18.58 19.71 1.94
N ASP A 271 19.30 20.41 2.81
CA ASP A 271 18.72 21.48 3.65
C ASP A 271 18.17 22.63 2.80
N GLN A 272 18.90 23.05 1.76
CA GLN A 272 18.41 24.05 0.81
C GLN A 272 17.19 23.57 0.02
N ALA A 273 17.21 22.31 -0.42
CA ALA A 273 16.11 21.70 -1.16
C ALA A 273 14.85 21.60 -0.29
N ASN A 274 14.98 21.22 0.99
CA ASN A 274 13.89 21.20 1.97
C ASN A 274 13.31 22.59 2.20
N ALA A 275 14.13 23.62 2.35
CA ALA A 275 13.63 24.99 2.50
C ALA A 275 12.79 25.43 1.29
N ILE A 276 13.21 25.09 0.07
CA ILE A 276 12.42 25.38 -1.13
C ILE A 276 11.15 24.50 -1.15
N PHE A 277 11.25 23.24 -0.77
CA PHE A 277 10.10 22.33 -0.70
C PHE A 277 9.02 22.86 0.25
N ASP A 278 9.41 23.32 1.44
CA ASP A 278 8.51 23.91 2.45
C ASP A 278 7.81 25.16 1.91
N THR A 279 8.51 26.00 1.15
CA THR A 279 7.86 27.15 0.49
C THR A 279 6.80 26.69 -0.51
N ILE A 280 7.06 25.63 -1.28
CA ILE A 280 6.09 25.10 -2.25
C ILE A 280 4.91 24.42 -1.54
N GLU A 281 5.15 23.72 -0.44
CA GLU A 281 4.10 23.14 0.43
C GLU A 281 3.16 24.24 0.95
N SER A 282 3.70 25.39 1.37
CA SER A 282 2.85 26.50 1.83
C SER A 282 1.89 27.03 0.74
N TYR A 283 2.31 27.04 -0.53
CA TYR A 283 1.44 27.37 -1.66
C TYR A 283 0.43 26.25 -1.95
N HIS A 284 0.81 25.00 -1.75
CA HIS A 284 -0.09 23.85 -1.90
C HIS A 284 -1.21 23.87 -0.84
N ASP A 285 -0.89 24.27 0.39
CA ASP A 285 -1.85 24.37 1.49
C ASP A 285 -2.89 25.48 1.29
N TYR A 286 -2.57 26.51 0.50
CA TYR A 286 -3.55 27.53 0.09
C TYR A 286 -4.78 26.93 -0.62
N TYR A 287 -4.61 25.77 -1.29
CA TYR A 287 -5.69 25.10 -2.02
C TYR A 287 -6.50 24.12 -1.17
N PHE A 288 -6.12 23.91 0.09
CA PHE A 288 -6.85 23.05 1.03
C PHE A 288 -8.36 23.35 1.14
N PRO A 289 -8.82 24.61 1.33
CA PRO A 289 -10.25 24.89 1.46
C PRO A 289 -11.05 24.52 0.20
N TYR A 290 -10.48 24.67 -1.00
CA TYR A 290 -11.14 24.27 -2.24
C TYR A 290 -11.33 22.75 -2.31
N ALA A 291 -10.26 21.99 -2.03
CA ALA A 291 -10.32 20.54 -1.97
C ALA A 291 -11.32 20.06 -0.90
N GLN A 292 -11.40 20.75 0.25
CA GLN A 292 -12.37 20.45 1.29
C GLN A 292 -13.81 20.64 0.82
N HIS A 293 -14.11 21.72 0.11
CA HIS A 293 -15.45 21.95 -0.45
C HIS A 293 -15.84 20.88 -1.48
N ASP A 294 -14.93 20.52 -2.39
CA ASP A 294 -15.18 19.49 -3.41
C ASP A 294 -15.37 18.11 -2.77
N THR A 295 -14.58 17.80 -1.74
CA THR A 295 -14.71 16.55 -0.97
C THR A 295 -16.06 16.49 -0.24
N LEU A 296 -16.51 17.60 0.35
CA LEU A 296 -17.82 17.68 0.99
C LEU A 296 -18.94 17.46 -0.03
N LEU A 297 -18.82 18.08 -1.21
CA LEU A 297 -19.79 17.90 -2.29
C LEU A 297 -19.85 16.44 -2.75
N TYR A 298 -18.69 15.79 -2.92
CA TYR A 298 -18.63 14.35 -3.19
C TYR A 298 -19.31 13.54 -2.08
N SER A 299 -19.04 13.84 -0.81
CA SER A 299 -19.63 13.12 0.33
C SER A 299 -21.16 13.27 0.43
N VAL A 300 -21.72 14.38 -0.09
CA VAL A 300 -23.16 14.60 -0.18
C VAL A 300 -23.77 13.84 -1.38
N LEU A 301 -23.03 13.74 -2.49
CA LEU A 301 -23.49 13.04 -3.69
C LEU A 301 -23.38 11.51 -3.56
N GLN A 302 -22.36 10.99 -2.87
CA GLN A 302 -22.16 9.55 -2.65
C GLN A 302 -23.40 8.82 -2.10
N PRO A 303 -24.10 9.30 -1.05
CA PRO A 303 -25.32 8.67 -0.56
C PRO A 303 -26.51 8.81 -1.53
N ILE A 304 -26.52 9.77 -2.45
CA ILE A 304 -27.59 9.92 -3.45
C ILE A 304 -27.57 8.76 -4.46
N ASN A 305 -26.39 8.21 -4.74
CA ASN A 305 -26.26 6.99 -5.56
C ASN A 305 -26.89 5.75 -4.90
N PHE A 306 -27.09 5.74 -3.59
CA PHE A 306 -27.87 4.67 -2.92
C PHE A 306 -29.38 4.81 -3.16
N VAL A 307 -29.87 6.02 -3.50
CA VAL A 307 -31.28 6.31 -3.76
C VAL A 307 -31.63 6.13 -5.24
N SER A 308 -30.71 6.43 -6.15
CA SER A 308 -30.87 6.16 -7.59
C SER A 308 -29.56 5.63 -8.22
N PRO A 309 -29.47 4.33 -8.55
CA PRO A 309 -28.21 3.70 -8.98
C PRO A 309 -27.87 3.96 -10.47
N LYS A 310 -28.12 5.16 -11.00
CA LYS A 310 -27.98 5.45 -12.43
C LYS A 310 -26.83 6.40 -12.81
N GLU A 311 -26.09 6.94 -11.86
CA GLU A 311 -25.00 7.88 -12.14
C GLU A 311 -23.69 7.36 -11.54
N ASP A 312 -22.91 6.66 -12.36
CA ASP A 312 -21.58 6.21 -12.00
C ASP A 312 -20.69 7.41 -11.61
N LEU A 313 -19.99 7.28 -10.48
CA LEU A 313 -19.06 8.26 -9.89
C LEU A 313 -17.84 8.59 -10.77
N LEU A 314 -17.77 8.07 -12.00
CA LEU A 314 -16.82 8.45 -13.04
C LEU A 314 -16.91 9.94 -13.42
N PHE A 315 -17.95 10.65 -13.02
CA PHE A 315 -18.14 12.07 -13.34
C PHE A 315 -17.20 13.03 -12.58
N PHE A 316 -16.56 12.60 -11.49
CA PHE A 316 -15.75 13.47 -10.63
C PHE A 316 -14.22 13.37 -10.83
N TYR A 317 -13.74 12.43 -11.64
CA TYR A 317 -12.30 12.19 -11.87
C TYR A 317 -11.79 12.74 -13.20
#